data_AF-A0A972VMM1-F1
#
_entry.id   AF-A0A972VMM1-F1
#
_cell.length_a   1.000
_cell.length_b   1.000
_cell.length_c   1.000
_cell.angle_alpha   90.00
_cell.angle_beta   90.00
_cell.angle_gamma   90.00
#
_symmetry.space_group_name_H-M   'P 1'
#
loop_
_entity.id
_entity.type
_entity.pdbx_description
1 polymer ?
#
loop_
_entity_poly.entity_id
_entity_poly.type
_entity_poly.pdbx_seq_one_letter_code
_entity_poly.pdbx_strand_id
1 'polypeptide(L)'
;GLKIFPKAGLGLFGKLLFWSWAKFSKPPYRVVIQLEAMGKEKTMKLCLSHDDGYWFTAIPVVACIKQYLSSQLPQTGLHYMGHIVEPGQLLDDMKVMGVNNIETILPKNAI
;
A
#
# COMPACT_ATOMS: atom_id res chain seq x y z
N GLY A 1 -6.82 -39.21 -20.09
CA GLY A 1 -6.50 -37.95 -20.78
C GLY A 1 -5.03 -37.55 -20.61
N LEU A 2 -4.66 -36.96 -19.46
CA LEU A 2 -3.29 -36.47 -19.20
C LEU A 2 -2.18 -37.55 -19.22
N LYS A 3 -2.52 -38.80 -18.93
CA LYS A 3 -1.58 -39.93 -18.98
C LYS A 3 -1.26 -40.41 -20.41
N ILE A 4 -2.01 -39.92 -21.41
CA ILE A 4 -1.99 -40.42 -22.80
C ILE A 4 -1.31 -39.41 -23.74
N PHE A 5 -1.50 -38.09 -23.50
CA PHE A 5 -0.81 -37.02 -24.25
C PHE A 5 -0.38 -35.88 -23.32
N PRO A 6 0.74 -36.03 -22.60
CA PRO A 6 1.15 -35.09 -21.56
C PRO A 6 1.42 -33.68 -22.12
N LYS A 7 2.00 -33.54 -23.32
CA LYS A 7 2.37 -32.22 -23.87
C LYS A 7 1.23 -31.46 -24.55
N ALA A 8 0.25 -32.17 -25.12
CA ALA A 8 -0.84 -31.54 -25.89
C ALA A 8 -1.97 -30.98 -24.99
N GLY A 9 -2.27 -31.67 -23.87
CA GLY A 9 -3.29 -31.20 -22.91
C GLY A 9 -2.84 -29.99 -22.10
N LEU A 10 -1.54 -29.91 -21.76
CA LEU A 10 -0.97 -28.85 -20.93
C LEU A 10 -1.17 -27.44 -21.51
N GLY A 11 -1.07 -27.29 -22.84
CA GLY A 11 -1.30 -26.01 -23.50
C GLY A 11 -2.77 -25.54 -23.44
N LEU A 12 -3.74 -26.46 -23.60
CA LEU A 12 -5.16 -26.12 -23.53
C LEU A 12 -5.59 -25.81 -22.09
N PHE A 13 -5.16 -26.61 -21.11
CA PHE A 13 -5.45 -26.36 -19.70
C PHE A 13 -4.75 -25.09 -19.20
N GLY A 14 -3.53 -24.81 -19.64
CA GLY A 14 -2.84 -23.55 -19.33
C GLY A 14 -3.55 -22.34 -19.90
N LYS A 15 -4.04 -22.41 -21.15
CA LYS A 15 -4.84 -21.34 -21.77
C LYS A 15 -6.19 -21.14 -21.09
N LEU A 16 -6.87 -22.22 -20.70
CA LEU A 16 -8.12 -22.15 -19.95
C LEU A 16 -7.92 -21.58 -18.55
N LEU A 17 -6.83 -21.95 -17.86
CA LEU A 17 -6.46 -21.38 -16.57
C LEU A 17 -6.18 -19.89 -16.69
N PHE A 18 -5.35 -19.49 -17.67
CA PHE A 18 -5.07 -18.07 -17.94
C PHE A 18 -6.33 -17.30 -18.31
N TRP A 19 -7.19 -17.84 -19.17
CA TRP A 19 -8.47 -17.22 -19.54
C TRP A 19 -9.38 -17.06 -18.33
N SER A 20 -9.52 -18.10 -17.50
CA SER A 20 -10.31 -18.07 -16.26
C SER A 20 -9.78 -17.00 -15.32
N TRP A 21 -8.47 -17.00 -15.07
CA TRP A 21 -7.81 -16.03 -14.22
C TRP A 21 -7.99 -14.60 -14.76
N ALA A 22 -7.69 -14.34 -16.03
CA ALA A 22 -7.86 -13.02 -16.64
C ALA A 22 -9.34 -12.55 -16.69
N LYS A 23 -10.29 -13.48 -16.80
CA LYS A 23 -11.73 -13.16 -16.87
C LYS A 23 -12.31 -12.85 -15.50
N PHE A 24 -11.95 -13.63 -14.47
CA PHE A 24 -12.56 -13.59 -13.14
C PHE A 24 -11.74 -12.84 -12.09
N SER A 25 -10.41 -12.75 -12.24
CA SER A 25 -9.53 -11.97 -11.37
C SER A 25 -9.41 -10.52 -11.86
N LYS A 26 -10.56 -9.83 -11.94
CA LYS A 26 -10.58 -8.41 -12.26
C LYS A 26 -10.45 -7.56 -10.99
N PRO A 27 -9.67 -6.46 -11.02
CA PRO A 27 -9.60 -5.46 -9.94
C PRO A 27 -11.01 -4.94 -9.59
N PRO A 28 -11.22 -4.35 -8.38
CA PRO A 28 -10.20 -3.74 -7.53
C PRO A 28 -9.71 -4.63 -6.38
N TYR A 29 -8.39 -4.81 -6.30
CA TYR A 29 -7.74 -5.32 -5.08
C TYR A 29 -7.42 -4.12 -4.20
N ARG A 30 -8.43 -3.66 -3.45
CA ARG A 30 -8.22 -2.61 -2.45
C ARG A 30 -7.13 -3.04 -1.49
N VAL A 31 -6.11 -2.20 -1.34
CA VAL A 31 -5.08 -2.36 -0.32
C VAL A 31 -5.46 -1.50 0.86
N VAL A 32 -5.33 -2.07 2.06
CA VAL A 32 -5.59 -1.39 3.33
C VAL A 32 -4.41 -1.63 4.26
N ILE A 33 -3.89 -0.56 4.86
CA ILE A 33 -2.98 -0.61 6.00
C ILE A 33 -3.71 -0.04 7.20
N GLN A 34 -3.82 -0.84 8.26
CA GLN A 34 -4.39 -0.42 9.53
C GLN A 34 -3.32 -0.49 10.63
N LEU A 35 -3.20 0.61 11.37
CA LEU A 35 -2.37 0.75 12.54
C LEU A 35 -3.28 0.99 13.74
N GLU A 36 -3.12 0.16 14.78
CA GLU A 36 -3.67 0.42 16.10
C GLU A 36 -2.52 0.46 17.10
N ALA A 37 -2.38 1.57 17.81
CA ALA A 37 -1.30 1.79 18.75
C ALA A 37 -1.84 2.32 20.07
N MET A 38 -1.29 1.83 21.18
CA MET A 38 -1.66 2.25 22.53
C MET A 38 -0.41 2.73 23.27
N GLY A 39 -0.43 4.00 23.68
CA GLY A 39 0.58 4.62 24.53
C GLY A 39 0.14 4.70 25.99
N LYS A 40 0.99 5.32 26.82
CA LYS A 40 0.65 5.59 28.22
C LYS A 40 -0.52 6.56 28.36
N GLU A 41 -0.62 7.54 27.46
CA GLU A 41 -1.60 8.64 27.55
C GLU A 41 -2.63 8.63 26.41
N LYS A 42 -2.28 8.07 25.25
CA LYS A 42 -3.07 8.16 24.03
C LYS A 42 -3.19 6.82 23.33
N THR A 43 -4.32 6.61 22.69
CA THR A 43 -4.55 5.51 21.75
C THR A 43 -4.72 6.12 20.36
N MET A 44 -4.14 5.49 19.34
CA MET A 44 -4.17 5.94 17.96
C MET A 44 -4.67 4.82 17.07
N LYS A 45 -5.59 5.16 16.16
CA LYS A 45 -6.00 4.32 15.04
C LYS A 45 -5.78 5.08 13.75
N LEU A 46 -5.08 4.47 12.80
CA LEU A 46 -4.86 5.00 11.46
C LEU A 46 -5.22 3.92 10.45
N CYS A 47 -6.05 4.27 9.47
CA CYS A 47 -6.41 3.41 8.36
C CYS A 47 -6.12 4.13 7.04
N LEU A 48 -5.28 3.53 6.21
CA LEU A 48 -4.91 4.01 4.88
C LEU A 48 -5.42 3.01 3.85
N SER A 49 -6.03 3.48 2.76
CA SER A 49 -6.51 2.59 1.71
C SER A 49 -6.47 3.19 0.30
N HIS A 50 -6.30 2.32 -0.69
CA HIS A 50 -6.35 2.67 -2.11
C HIS A 50 -6.83 1.47 -2.93
N ASP A 51 -7.55 1.71 -4.03
CA ASP A 51 -8.15 0.64 -4.83
C ASP A 51 -7.13 -0.09 -5.75
N ASP A 52 -5.96 0.51 -5.91
CA ASP A 52 -4.81 -0.03 -6.65
C ASP A 52 -3.55 -0.09 -5.77
N GLY A 53 -3.03 -1.30 -5.56
CA GLY A 53 -1.83 -1.53 -4.76
C GLY A 53 -0.52 -1.02 -5.37
N TYR A 54 -0.43 -0.88 -6.69
CA TYR A 54 0.74 -0.29 -7.34
C TYR A 54 0.81 1.20 -7.05
N TRP A 55 -0.30 1.90 -7.19
CA TRP A 55 -0.38 3.31 -6.79
C TRP A 55 -0.10 3.48 -5.29
N PHE A 56 -0.66 2.62 -4.44
CA PHE A 56 -0.45 2.67 -3.00
C PHE A 56 1.02 2.54 -2.58
N THR A 57 1.85 1.87 -3.39
CA THR A 57 3.30 1.76 -3.15
C THR A 57 4.10 2.91 -3.77
N ALA A 58 3.71 3.40 -4.94
CA ALA A 58 4.39 4.51 -5.61
C ALA A 58 4.16 5.87 -4.91
N ILE A 59 2.95 6.12 -4.45
CA ILE A 59 2.54 7.39 -3.81
C ILE A 59 3.46 7.81 -2.65
N PRO A 60 3.75 6.98 -1.62
CA PRO A 60 4.63 7.40 -0.53
C PRO A 60 6.07 7.68 -0.98
N VAL A 61 6.55 7.01 -2.03
CA VAL A 61 7.87 7.30 -2.63
C VAL A 61 7.87 8.70 -3.24
N VAL A 62 6.82 9.06 -3.99
CA VAL A 62 6.69 10.40 -4.57
C VAL A 62 6.60 11.47 -3.47
N ALA A 63 5.82 11.24 -2.41
CA ALA A 63 5.75 12.14 -1.26
C ALA A 63 7.11 12.32 -0.57
N CYS A 64 7.88 11.24 -0.39
CA CYS A 64 9.24 11.30 0.12
C CYS A 64 10.17 12.13 -0.79
N ILE A 65 10.10 11.95 -2.10
CA ILE A 65 10.89 12.72 -3.06
C ILE A 65 10.53 14.21 -3.00
N LYS A 66 9.25 14.56 -2.84
CA LYS A 66 8.84 15.97 -2.65
C LYS A 66 9.52 16.59 -1.43
N GLN A 67 9.53 15.90 -0.30
CA GLN A 67 10.24 16.36 0.90
C GLN A 67 11.76 16.44 0.66
N TYR A 68 12.35 15.47 -0.03
CA TYR A 68 13.77 15.48 -0.39
C TYR A 68 14.16 16.71 -1.22
N LEU A 69 13.38 17.01 -2.27
CA LEU A 69 13.61 18.14 -3.18
C LEU A 69 13.37 19.50 -2.52
N SER A 70 12.56 19.55 -1.46
CA SER A 70 12.36 20.76 -0.64
C SER A 70 13.51 21.03 0.35
N SER A 71 14.59 20.24 0.31
CA SER A 71 15.73 20.31 1.23
C SER A 71 15.37 20.08 2.71
N GLN A 72 14.21 19.47 2.98
CA GLN A 72 13.76 19.10 4.33
C GLN A 72 14.42 17.81 4.83
N LEU A 73 14.93 16.98 3.92
CA LEU A 73 15.56 15.69 4.24
C LEU A 73 17.09 15.76 4.12
N PRO A 74 17.83 14.87 4.82
CA PRO A 74 19.27 14.75 4.67
C PRO A 74 19.68 14.50 3.21
N GLN A 75 20.62 15.30 2.71
CA GLN A 75 21.04 15.27 1.29
C GLN A 75 22.10 14.20 0.99
N THR A 76 22.75 13.66 2.03
CA THR A 76 23.86 12.71 1.90
C THR A 76 23.64 11.51 2.81
N GLY A 77 24.21 10.37 2.41
CA GLY A 77 24.09 9.10 3.14
C GLY A 77 22.94 8.21 2.67
N LEU A 78 22.88 7.01 3.23
CA LEU A 78 21.81 6.04 3.01
C LEU A 78 20.78 6.15 4.13
N HIS A 79 19.50 6.24 3.77
CA HIS A 79 18.41 6.45 4.72
C HIS A 79 17.25 5.52 4.45
N TYR A 80 16.52 5.18 5.52
CA TYR A 80 15.20 4.57 5.41
C TYR A 80 14.13 5.66 5.42
N MET A 81 13.23 5.63 4.43
CA MET A 81 12.13 6.58 4.31
C MET A 81 11.37 6.74 5.64
N GLY A 82 11.04 5.63 6.29
CA GLY A 82 10.26 5.63 7.54
C GLY A 82 10.94 6.30 8.74
N HIS A 83 12.22 6.71 8.63
CA HIS A 83 12.92 7.43 9.70
C HIS A 83 13.13 8.91 9.41
N ILE A 84 13.13 9.32 8.14
CA ILE A 84 13.55 10.67 7.75
C ILE A 84 12.39 11.57 7.35
N VAL A 85 11.29 11.01 6.84
CA VAL A 85 10.16 11.80 6.36
C VAL A 85 9.39 12.41 7.53
N GLU A 86 8.89 13.63 7.35
CA GLU A 86 7.93 14.22 8.27
C GLU A 86 6.57 13.51 8.09
N PRO A 87 6.05 12.81 9.12
CA PRO A 87 4.87 11.96 8.96
C PRO A 87 3.58 12.70 8.58
N GLY A 88 3.36 13.90 9.12
CA GLY A 88 2.13 14.67 8.85
C GLY A 88 2.03 15.07 7.38
N GLN A 89 3.08 15.70 6.86
CA GLN A 89 3.21 16.09 5.47
C GLN A 89 3.20 14.89 4.54
N LEU A 90 3.80 13.76 4.93
CA LEU A 90 3.71 12.52 4.15
C LEU A 90 2.25 12.09 4.00
N LEU A 91 1.50 12.02 5.10
CA LEU A 91 0.09 11.60 5.10
C LEU A 91 -0.80 12.58 4.32
N ASP A 92 -0.54 13.88 4.42
CA ASP A 92 -1.25 14.91 3.65
C ASP A 92 -0.98 14.79 2.15
N ASP A 93 0.28 14.60 1.75
CA ASP A 93 0.66 14.40 0.36
C ASP A 93 0.05 13.10 -0.21
N MET A 94 0.05 12.02 0.57
CA MET A 94 -0.59 10.77 0.20
C MET A 94 -2.10 10.96 -0.02
N LYS A 95 -2.76 11.75 0.82
CA LYS A 95 -4.19 12.09 0.69
C LYS A 95 -4.48 12.85 -0.59
N VAL A 96 -3.67 13.85 -0.91
CA VAL A 96 -3.78 14.63 -2.16
C VAL A 96 -3.62 13.73 -3.39
N MET A 97 -2.78 12.70 -3.30
CA MET A 97 -2.54 11.72 -4.37
C MET A 97 -3.57 10.58 -4.42
N GLY A 98 -4.64 10.63 -3.62
CA GLY A 98 -5.78 9.71 -3.72
C GLY A 98 -5.79 8.57 -2.71
N VAL A 99 -4.86 8.52 -1.76
CA VAL A 99 -4.95 7.59 -0.63
C VAL A 99 -6.05 8.06 0.33
N ASN A 100 -7.03 7.20 0.58
CA ASN A 100 -8.03 7.47 1.60
C ASN A 100 -7.42 7.24 2.97
N ASN A 101 -7.47 8.24 3.84
CA ASN A 101 -6.98 8.14 5.21
C ASN A 101 -8.10 8.43 6.23
N ILE A 102 -8.12 7.64 7.31
CA ILE A 102 -8.95 7.88 8.49
C ILE A 102 -8.02 7.79 9.69
N GLU A 103 -7.85 8.90 10.40
CA GLU A 103 -7.04 8.99 11.61
C GLU A 103 -7.93 9.36 12.79
N THR A 104 -7.83 8.58 13.87
CA THR A 104 -8.55 8.81 15.12
C THR A 104 -7.57 8.70 16.28
N ILE A 105 -7.41 9.80 17.01
CA ILE A 105 -6.62 9.86 18.25
C ILE A 105 -7.59 10.00 19.42
N LEU A 106 -7.54 9.05 20.36
CA LEU A 106 -8.38 9.04 21.55
C LEU A 106 -7.53 9.17 22.81
N PRO A 107 -7.99 9.92 23.84
CA PRO A 107 -7.38 9.84 25.16
C PRO A 107 -7.59 8.43 25.73
N LYS A 108 -6.59 7.90 26.44
CA LYS A 108 -6.64 6.51 26.95
C LYS A 108 -7.85 6.21 27.86
N ASN A 109 -8.39 7.22 28.51
CA ASN A 109 -9.52 7.10 29.45
C ASN A 109 -10.91 7.10 28.77
N ALA A 110 -10.97 7.12 27.44
CA ALA A 110 -12.24 7.13 26.69
C ALA A 110 -12.68 5.74 26.18
N ILE A 111 -12.02 4.67 26.61
CA ILE A 111 -12.33 3.26 26.28
C ILE A 111 -12.56 2.49 27.58
#